data_AF-X1AAG4-F1
#
_entry.id   AF-X1AAG4-F1
#
_cell.length_a   1.000
_cell.length_b   1.000
_cell.length_c   1.000
_cell.angle_alpha   90.00
_cell.angle_beta   90.00
_cell.angle_gamma   90.00
#
_symmetry.space_group_name_H-M   'P 1'
#
loop_
_entity.id
_entity.type
_entity.pdbx_description
1 polymer ?
#
loop_
_entity_poly.entity_id
_entity_poly.type
_entity_poly.pdbx_seq_one_letter_code
_entity_poly.pdbx_strand_id
1 'polypeptide(L)'
;SVLRGGVIFLSDLMKEIDLPLSIDFMSISAYGINGTSTGVVRITKDLDESIEEKDVLIVEDIIDTGAYYKLSTQELKIKIPK
;
A
#
# COMPACT_ATOMS: atom_id res chain seq x y z
N SER A 1 -0.79 5.76 -6.34
CA SER A 1 -1.10 4.75 -7.38
C SER A 1 0.01 3.72 -7.38
N VAL A 2 0.00 2.82 -6.39
CA VAL A 2 0.91 1.66 -6.32
C VAL A 2 0.80 0.78 -7.59
N LEU A 3 -0.38 0.81 -8.21
CA LEU A 3 -0.86 -0.06 -9.28
C LEU A 3 -0.17 0.02 -10.66
N ARG A 4 0.71 0.98 -10.95
CA ARG A 4 1.27 1.12 -12.32
C ARG A 4 2.79 1.01 -12.40
N GLY A 5 3.53 1.70 -11.54
CA GLY A 5 4.99 1.65 -11.57
C GLY A 5 5.57 0.39 -10.91
N GLY A 6 4.92 -0.10 -9.84
CA GLY A 6 5.48 -1.17 -9.01
C GLY A 6 5.18 -2.59 -9.46
N VAL A 7 4.29 -2.79 -10.45
CA VAL A 7 3.79 -4.13 -10.82
C VAL A 7 4.88 -5.03 -11.39
N ILE A 8 5.82 -4.47 -12.15
CA ILE A 8 6.95 -5.24 -12.69
C ILE A 8 7.87 -5.71 -11.56
N PHE A 9 8.22 -4.81 -10.64
CA PHE A 9 9.00 -5.15 -9.45
C PHE A 9 8.30 -6.20 -8.59
N LEU A 10 7.01 -6.01 -8.32
CA LEU A 10 6.19 -6.97 -7.57
C LEU A 10 6.20 -8.34 -8.25
N SER A 11 6.03 -8.40 -9.57
CA SER A 11 6.02 -9.66 -10.31
C SER A 11 7.34 -10.41 -10.20
N ASP A 12 8.48 -9.72 -10.23
CA ASP A 12 9.79 -10.35 -10.10
C ASP A 12 10.07 -10.74 -8.64
N LEU A 13 9.73 -9.87 -7.68
CA LEU A 13 9.85 -10.16 -6.26
C LEU A 13 9.10 -11.44 -5.87
N MET A 14 7.87 -11.60 -6.37
CA MET A 14 7.05 -12.79 -6.06
C MET A 14 7.64 -14.10 -6.58
N LYS A 15 8.39 -14.08 -7.68
CA LYS A 15 9.03 -15.30 -8.22
C LYS A 15 10.18 -15.77 -7.35
N GLU A 16 10.79 -14.86 -6.61
CA GLU A 16 11.95 -15.14 -5.73
C GLU A 16 11.55 -15.53 -4.30
N ILE A 17 10.26 -15.45 -3.95
CA ILE A 17 9.75 -15.82 -2.63
C ILE A 17 9.15 -17.23 -2.70
N ASP A 18 9.82 -18.20 -2.06
CA ASP A 18 9.38 -19.60 -1.98
C ASP A 18 8.40 -19.83 -0.82
N LEU A 19 7.27 -19.11 -0.84
CA LEU A 19 6.16 -19.25 0.11
C LEU A 19 4.81 -19.10 -0.62
N PRO A 20 3.70 -19.58 -0.05
CA PRO A 20 2.38 -19.27 -0.58
C PRO A 20 2.07 -17.78 -0.39
N LEU A 21 1.81 -17.07 -1.48
CA LEU A 21 1.54 -15.62 -1.46
C LEU A 21 0.14 -15.33 -2.00
N SER A 22 -0.45 -14.25 -1.51
CA SER A 22 -1.64 -13.62 -2.11
C SER A 22 -1.31 -12.16 -2.40
N ILE A 23 -1.84 -11.64 -3.51
CA ILE A 23 -1.65 -10.24 -3.91
C ILE A 23 -2.97 -9.52 -3.77
N ASP A 24 -2.91 -8.33 -3.21
CA ASP A 24 -4.00 -7.36 -3.28
C ASP A 24 -3.42 -5.97 -3.55
N PHE A 25 -4.26 -5.07 -4.08
CA PHE A 25 -3.85 -3.73 -4.48
C PHE A 25 -4.72 -2.69 -3.78
N MET A 26 -4.09 -1.88 -2.94
CA MET A 26 -4.71 -0.68 -2.39
C MET A 26 -4.27 0.56 -3.17
N SER A 27 -5.18 1.51 -3.35
CA SER A 27 -4.82 2.84 -3.87
C SER A 27 -5.43 3.92 -3.01
N ILE A 28 -4.59 4.81 -2.50
CA ILE A 28 -4.98 5.99 -1.74
C ILE A 28 -4.55 7.25 -2.49
N SER A 29 -5.30 8.34 -2.27
CA SER A 29 -4.92 9.68 -2.71
C SER A 29 -4.91 10.60 -1.51
N ALA A 30 -3.85 11.39 -1.33
CA ALA A 30 -3.81 12.40 -0.28
C ALA A 30 -4.80 13.54 -0.57
N TYR A 31 -5.49 14.04 0.46
CA TYR A 31 -6.22 15.30 0.39
C TYR A 31 -5.26 16.47 0.68
N GLY A 32 -5.28 17.46 -0.21
CA GLY A 32 -4.48 18.70 -0.06
C GLY A 32 -4.34 19.46 -1.38
N ILE A 33 -4.40 20.78 -1.31
CA ILE A 33 -4.10 21.69 -2.42
C ILE A 33 -2.65 22.18 -2.20
N ASN A 34 -1.83 22.22 -3.24
CA ASN A 34 -0.48 22.82 -3.22
C ASN A 34 0.56 22.19 -2.28
N GLY A 35 0.68 20.86 -2.25
CA GLY A 35 1.82 20.18 -1.64
C GLY A 35 1.78 20.01 -0.11
N THR A 36 0.74 20.51 0.56
CA THR A 36 0.51 20.27 1.99
C THR A 36 -0.52 19.16 2.17
N SER A 37 -0.09 17.98 2.62
CA SER A 37 -1.02 16.93 3.02
C SER A 37 -1.67 17.29 4.36
N THR A 38 -2.99 17.20 4.45
CA THR A 38 -3.72 17.45 5.70
C THR A 38 -3.65 16.28 6.68
N GLY A 39 -2.87 15.24 6.36
CA GLY A 39 -2.90 13.96 7.04
C GLY A 39 -4.13 13.10 6.69
N VAL A 40 -5.06 13.61 5.88
CA VAL A 40 -6.26 12.88 5.47
C VAL A 40 -6.03 12.25 4.10
N VAL A 41 -6.37 10.97 3.96
CA VAL A 41 -6.34 10.26 2.69
C VAL A 41 -7.73 9.82 2.26
N ARG A 42 -7.91 9.75 0.95
CA ARG A 42 -9.07 9.11 0.32
C ARG A 42 -8.64 7.73 -0.15
N ILE A 43 -9.37 6.71 0.24
CA ILE A 43 -9.25 5.39 -0.38
C ILE A 43 -9.94 5.46 -1.75
N THR A 44 -9.17 5.22 -2.81
CA THR A 44 -9.65 5.17 -4.21
C THR A 44 -9.94 3.75 -4.67
N LYS A 45 -9.20 2.77 -4.13
CA LYS A 45 -9.46 1.34 -4.18
C LYS A 45 -9.02 0.76 -2.85
N ASP A 46 -9.91 0.04 -2.20
CA ASP A 46 -9.62 -0.70 -0.99
C ASP A 46 -9.15 -2.13 -1.33
N LEU A 47 -8.65 -2.84 -0.32
CA LEU A 47 -8.36 -4.27 -0.41
C LEU A 47 -9.64 -5.05 -0.69
N ASP A 48 -9.53 -6.03 -1.58
CA ASP A 48 -10.60 -6.96 -1.91
C ASP A 48 -10.66 -8.11 -0.88
N GLU A 49 -9.52 -8.49 -0.27
CA GLU A 49 -9.43 -9.51 0.77
C GLU A 49 -9.17 -8.93 2.17
N SER A 50 -9.67 -9.62 3.21
CA SER A 50 -9.26 -9.33 4.59
C SER A 50 -7.78 -9.70 4.79
N ILE A 51 -7.08 -8.85 5.54
CA ILE A 51 -5.67 -9.02 5.93
C ILE A 51 -5.51 -9.25 7.45
N GLU A 52 -6.61 -9.47 8.15
CA GLU A 52 -6.59 -9.84 9.58
C GLU A 52 -5.86 -11.18 9.77
N GLU A 53 -5.04 -11.26 10.82
CA GLU A 53 -4.19 -12.44 11.14
C GLU A 53 -3.21 -12.86 10.03
N LYS A 54 -2.95 -12.01 9.02
CA LYS A 54 -1.97 -12.28 7.96
C LYS A 54 -0.68 -11.49 8.18
N ASP A 55 0.43 -12.06 7.74
CA ASP A 55 1.68 -11.32 7.56
C ASP A 55 1.59 -10.46 6.29
N VAL A 56 1.72 -9.14 6.45
CA VAL A 56 1.51 -8.17 5.37
C VAL A 56 2.84 -7.52 4.96
N LEU A 57 3.20 -7.67 3.69
CA LEU A 57 4.32 -6.96 3.06
C LEU A 57 3.77 -5.86 2.13
N ILE A 58 4.12 -4.61 2.42
CA ILE A 58 3.75 -3.47 1.57
C ILE A 58 4.86 -3.26 0.54
N VAL A 59 4.47 -3.21 -0.74
CA VAL A 59 5.39 -2.96 -1.86
C VAL A 59 5.00 -1.66 -2.56
N GLU A 60 5.94 -0.74 -2.67
CA GLU A 60 5.82 0.56 -3.37
C GLU A 60 6.92 0.65 -4.43
N ASP A 61 6.67 1.38 -5.52
CA ASP A 61 7.67 1.55 -6.60
C ASP A 61 8.81 2.49 -6.19
N ILE A 62 8.46 3.63 -5.59
CA ILE A 62 9.40 4.67 -5.16
C ILE A 62 8.89 5.28 -3.86
N ILE A 63 9.77 5.29 -2.86
CA ILE A 63 9.58 6.06 -1.64
C ILE A 63 10.45 7.31 -1.75
N ASP A 64 9.80 8.46 -1.97
CA ASP A 64 10.47 9.76 -1.99
C ASP A 64 10.57 10.32 -0.56
N THR A 65 9.71 11.29 -0.20
CA THR A 65 9.70 11.90 1.15
C THR A 65 9.19 10.98 2.27
N GLY A 66 8.68 9.80 1.93
CA GLY A 66 8.04 8.86 2.87
C GLY A 66 6.69 9.33 3.43
N ALA A 67 6.21 10.52 3.08
CA ALA A 67 4.91 11.02 3.57
C ALA A 67 3.75 10.14 3.11
N TYR A 68 3.74 9.75 1.84
CA TYR A 68 2.72 8.85 1.29
C TYR A 68 2.78 7.47 1.95
N TYR A 69 3.98 6.91 2.14
CA TYR A 69 4.18 5.63 2.85
C TYR A 69 3.68 5.67 4.30
N LYS A 70 3.93 6.77 5.02
CA LYS A 70 3.40 6.96 6.39
C LYS A 70 1.88 6.97 6.42
N LEU A 71 1.25 7.61 5.44
CA LEU A 71 -0.21 7.65 5.34
C LEU A 71 -0.77 6.25 5.00
N SER A 72 -0.21 5.55 4.01
CA SER A 72 -0.69 4.21 3.64
C SER A 72 -0.52 3.20 4.78
N THR A 73 0.60 3.23 5.49
CA THR A 73 0.82 2.36 6.67
C THR A 73 -0.12 2.69 7.82
N GLN A 74 -0.48 3.95 8.02
CA GLN A 74 -1.44 4.33 9.05
C GLN A 74 -2.85 3.79 8.74
N GLU A 75 -3.30 3.88 7.49
CA GLU A 75 -4.57 3.29 7.06
C GLU A 75 -4.58 1.77 7.18
N LEU A 76 -3.50 1.10 6.76
CA LEU A 76 -3.38 -0.35 6.85
C LEU A 76 -3.38 -0.85 8.29
N LYS A 77 -2.77 -0.13 9.24
CA LYS A 77 -2.81 -0.48 10.67
C LYS A 77 -4.20 -0.48 11.26
N ILE A 78 -5.14 0.31 10.72
CA ILE A 78 -6.54 0.30 11.17
C ILE A 78 -7.23 -1.02 10.75
N LYS A 79 -6.78 -1.64 9.66
CA LYS A 79 -7.31 -2.89 9.09
C LYS A 79 -6.67 -4.15 9.67
N ILE A 80 -5.59 -4.02 10.42
CA ILE A 80 -4.92 -5.12 11.14
C ILE A 80 -5.11 -4.89 12.64
N PRO A 81 -6.30 -5.14 13.21
CA PRO A 81 -6.44 -5.17 14.65
C PRO A 81 -5.51 -6.27 15.17
N LYS A 82 -4.67 -5.92 16.14
CA LYS A 82 -3.87 -6.91 16.88
C LYS A 82 -4.76 -7.73 17.80
#